data_AF-A0AAU0X7Q2-F1
#
_entry.id   AF-A0AAU0X7Q2-F1
#
_cell.length_a   1.000
_cell.length_b   1.000
_cell.length_c   1.000
_cell.angle_alpha   90.00
_cell.angle_beta   90.00
_cell.angle_gamma   90.00
#
_symmetry.space_group_name_H-M   'P 1'
#
loop_
_entity.id
_entity.type
_entity.pdbx_description
1 polymer ?
#
loop_
_entity_poly.entity_id
_entity_poly.type
_entity_poly.pdbx_seq_one_letter_code
_entity_poly.pdbx_strand_id
1 'polypeptide(L)'
;MTTAARDAADWRLRAACRGQDTNRWFIDKGHYNDAKSICSGCPVRAECLYDALTTEPNHHRYGMWGGLTGSQRAQLPPLEGPKSMAIAALRRFLDEIDHQGGPDTARRNLPDERTEPMTTALRPARPVADVPITHDADVRLKAPEDIPVGQLLKWADDHPDSEIRDQAARARVALTGLRRRHAADAELTAIGVEAEQLEHRLAELRSREAELVPAKRKRRAPARDYDARVVREWAAANDIECAPVGQIPKRVLDAWRARDGA
;
A
#
# COMPACT_ATOMS: atom_id res chain seq x y z
N MET A 1 11.79 -33.52 4.15
CA MET A 1 11.14 -32.19 4.22
C MET A 1 10.79 -31.92 5.67
N THR A 2 11.44 -30.93 6.28
CA THR A 2 11.43 -30.64 7.73
C THR A 2 10.08 -30.07 8.17
N THR A 3 9.60 -30.46 9.36
CA THR A 3 8.32 -30.01 9.97
C THR A 3 8.16 -28.49 9.98
N ALA A 4 9.24 -27.74 10.21
CA ALA A 4 9.25 -26.27 10.17
C ALA A 4 8.84 -25.65 8.82
N ALA A 5 9.03 -26.34 7.69
CA ALA A 5 8.60 -25.87 6.37
C ALA A 5 7.09 -26.13 6.12
N ARG A 6 6.51 -27.13 6.80
CA ARG A 6 5.05 -27.33 6.84
C ARG A 6 4.38 -26.27 7.72
N ASP A 7 5.02 -25.90 8.82
CA ASP A 7 4.50 -24.87 9.73
C ASP A 7 4.52 -23.47 9.08
N ALA A 8 5.56 -23.14 8.29
CA ALA A 8 5.56 -21.90 7.50
C ALA A 8 4.44 -21.85 6.43
N ALA A 9 3.96 -23.02 5.97
CA ALA A 9 2.92 -23.13 4.96
C ALA A 9 1.49 -23.10 5.53
N ASP A 10 1.29 -23.37 6.83
CA ASP A 10 -0.04 -23.29 7.44
C ASP A 10 -0.39 -21.84 7.79
N TRP A 11 -1.22 -21.24 6.93
CA TRP A 11 -1.69 -19.87 7.08
C TRP A 11 -2.39 -19.63 8.44
N ARG A 12 -2.96 -20.67 9.06
CA ARG A 12 -3.62 -20.57 10.38
C ARG A 12 -2.67 -20.13 11.47
N LEU A 13 -1.38 -20.45 11.37
CA LEU A 13 -0.37 -20.04 12.35
C LEU A 13 -0.08 -18.54 12.32
N ARG A 14 -0.37 -17.86 11.19
CA ARG A 14 -0.21 -16.42 11.00
C ARG A 14 -1.50 -15.62 11.20
N ALA A 15 -2.59 -16.28 11.60
CA ALA A 15 -3.88 -15.64 11.80
C ALA A 15 -3.88 -14.74 13.05
N ALA A 16 -4.29 -13.49 12.89
CA ALA A 16 -4.34 -12.53 14.00
C ALA A 16 -5.34 -12.92 15.11
N CYS A 17 -6.37 -13.70 14.78
CA CYS A 17 -7.34 -14.24 15.73
C CYS A 17 -6.85 -15.46 16.51
N ARG A 18 -5.69 -16.02 16.17
CA ARG A 18 -5.16 -17.22 16.82
C ARG A 18 -4.95 -16.97 18.32
N GLY A 19 -5.52 -17.84 19.15
CA GLY A 19 -5.45 -17.74 20.62
C GLY A 19 -6.48 -16.82 21.27
N GLN A 20 -7.38 -16.22 20.49
CA GLN A 20 -8.53 -15.46 20.99
C GLN A 20 -9.76 -16.36 21.19
N ASP A 21 -10.72 -15.90 22.00
CA ASP A 21 -12.01 -16.58 22.17
C ASP A 21 -12.78 -16.63 20.84
N THR A 22 -13.10 -17.86 20.39
CA THR A 22 -13.86 -18.13 19.17
C THR A 22 -15.26 -17.56 19.21
N ASN A 23 -15.86 -17.39 20.39
CA ASN A 23 -17.18 -16.81 20.53
C ASN A 23 -17.26 -15.40 19.95
N ARG A 24 -16.14 -14.67 19.78
CA ARG A 24 -16.15 -13.36 19.10
C ARG A 24 -16.47 -13.44 17.61
N TRP A 25 -16.12 -14.55 16.94
CA TRP A 25 -16.37 -14.77 15.51
C TRP A 25 -17.60 -15.62 15.23
N PHE A 26 -18.09 -16.34 16.24
CA PHE A 26 -19.17 -17.32 16.11
C PHE A 26 -20.25 -17.04 17.17
N ILE A 27 -20.94 -15.89 17.03
CA ILE A 27 -22.07 -15.50 17.89
C ILE A 27 -23.41 -15.79 17.22
N ASP A 28 -24.40 -16.23 18.01
CA ASP A 28 -25.75 -16.50 17.52
C ASP A 28 -26.51 -15.23 17.12
N LYS A 29 -26.34 -14.16 17.90
CA LYS A 29 -26.93 -12.84 17.64
C LYS A 29 -26.00 -11.75 18.18
N GLY A 30 -25.62 -10.78 17.34
CA GLY A 30 -24.88 -9.60 17.80
C GLY A 30 -24.00 -8.95 16.74
N HIS A 31 -23.26 -7.94 17.17
CA HIS A 31 -22.41 -7.11 16.33
C HIS A 31 -21.00 -7.69 16.25
N TYR A 32 -20.55 -8.03 15.04
CA TYR A 32 -19.19 -8.52 14.78
C TYR A 32 -18.11 -7.42 14.81
N ASN A 33 -18.32 -6.29 15.49
CA ASN A 33 -17.43 -5.13 15.40
C ASN A 33 -16.01 -5.47 15.88
N ASP A 34 -15.89 -6.23 16.98
CA ASP A 34 -14.60 -6.67 17.52
C ASP A 34 -13.90 -7.67 16.59
N ALA A 35 -14.63 -8.66 16.10
CA ALA A 35 -14.12 -9.64 15.13
C ALA A 35 -13.67 -8.96 13.83
N LYS A 36 -14.44 -7.98 13.33
CA LYS A 36 -14.11 -7.18 12.14
C LYS A 36 -12.82 -6.41 12.34
N SER A 37 -12.64 -5.74 13.47
CA SER A 37 -11.43 -4.96 13.75
C SER A 37 -10.18 -5.83 13.78
N ILE A 38 -10.29 -7.09 14.22
CA ILE A 38 -9.17 -8.03 14.20
C ILE A 38 -8.97 -8.60 12.80
N CYS A 39 -10.05 -8.89 12.09
CA CYS A 39 -9.98 -9.40 10.73
C CYS A 39 -9.38 -8.39 9.76
N SER A 40 -9.67 -7.09 9.86
CA SER A 40 -9.20 -6.07 8.91
C SER A 40 -7.67 -6.02 8.79
N GLY A 41 -6.96 -6.15 9.91
CA GLY A 41 -5.48 -6.18 9.96
C GLY A 41 -4.86 -7.57 9.80
N CYS A 42 -5.64 -8.62 9.55
CA CYS A 42 -5.13 -9.99 9.51
C CYS A 42 -4.42 -10.30 8.18
N PRO A 43 -3.16 -10.78 8.18
CA PRO A 43 -2.39 -10.98 6.94
C PRO A 43 -2.85 -12.20 6.10
N VAL A 44 -3.77 -13.01 6.64
CA VAL A 44 -4.23 -14.27 6.04
C VAL A 44 -5.73 -14.30 5.75
N ARG A 45 -6.36 -13.13 5.59
CA ARG A 45 -7.81 -13.04 5.32
C ARG A 45 -8.23 -13.81 4.06
N ALA A 46 -7.44 -13.71 2.99
CA ALA A 46 -7.75 -14.34 1.72
C ALA A 46 -7.68 -15.88 1.83
N GLU A 47 -6.66 -16.40 2.50
CA GLU A 47 -6.48 -17.83 2.78
C GLU A 47 -7.60 -18.36 3.69
N CYS A 48 -7.97 -17.57 4.72
CA CYS A 48 -9.09 -17.88 5.62
C CYS A 48 -10.43 -17.91 4.89
N LEU A 49 -10.70 -16.92 4.04
CA LEU A 49 -11.92 -16.84 3.25
C LEU A 49 -11.99 -17.98 2.22
N TYR A 50 -10.88 -18.30 1.56
CA TYR A 50 -10.80 -19.43 0.64
C TYR A 50 -11.16 -20.75 1.35
N ASP A 51 -10.53 -21.03 2.49
CA ASP A 51 -10.80 -22.27 3.23
C ASP A 51 -12.26 -22.30 3.72
N ALA A 52 -12.84 -21.18 4.17
CA ALA A 52 -14.26 -21.11 4.55
C ALA A 52 -15.21 -21.37 3.37
N LEU A 53 -14.99 -20.72 2.22
CA LEU A 53 -15.85 -20.88 1.04
C LEU A 53 -15.79 -22.29 0.44
N THR A 54 -14.67 -23.00 0.61
CA THR A 54 -14.48 -24.36 0.09
C THR A 54 -14.96 -25.45 1.06
N THR A 55 -14.96 -25.18 2.37
CA THR A 55 -15.37 -26.17 3.38
C THR A 55 -16.82 -25.99 3.83
N GLU A 56 -17.35 -24.77 3.84
CA GLU A 56 -18.72 -24.50 4.28
C GLU A 56 -19.73 -24.65 3.13
N PRO A 57 -20.83 -25.39 3.32
CA PRO A 57 -21.93 -25.41 2.37
C PRO A 57 -22.58 -24.02 2.26
N ASN A 58 -22.92 -23.60 1.05
CA ASN A 58 -23.37 -22.23 0.76
C ASN A 58 -24.60 -21.76 1.57
N HIS A 59 -25.48 -22.70 1.93
CA HIS A 59 -26.76 -22.45 2.60
C HIS A 59 -26.68 -22.49 4.15
N HIS A 60 -25.51 -22.77 4.74
CA HIS A 60 -25.31 -22.82 6.20
C HIS A 60 -23.99 -22.13 6.61
N ARG A 61 -23.69 -20.97 6.03
CA ARG A 61 -22.51 -20.18 6.41
C ARG A 61 -22.79 -19.44 7.72
N TYR A 62 -22.02 -19.75 8.76
CA TYR A 62 -22.16 -19.16 10.09
C TYR A 62 -20.88 -18.42 10.50
N GLY A 63 -21.04 -17.44 11.39
CA GLY A 63 -19.94 -16.65 11.92
C GLY A 63 -19.19 -15.81 10.88
N MET A 64 -18.03 -15.30 11.31
CA MET A 64 -17.17 -14.42 10.55
C MET A 64 -15.88 -15.12 10.11
N TRP A 65 -15.61 -15.07 8.81
CA TRP A 65 -14.40 -15.61 8.20
C TRP A 65 -13.83 -14.60 7.21
N GLY A 66 -12.51 -14.40 7.23
CA GLY A 66 -11.84 -13.44 6.33
C GLY A 66 -12.32 -11.98 6.45
N GLY A 67 -13.05 -11.63 7.52
CA GLY A 67 -13.69 -10.32 7.70
C GLY A 67 -15.10 -10.22 7.10
N LEU A 68 -15.68 -11.32 6.62
CA LEU A 68 -17.04 -11.37 6.06
C LEU A 68 -17.96 -12.24 6.91
N THR A 69 -19.20 -11.80 7.10
CA THR A 69 -20.25 -12.60 7.76
C THR A 69 -20.76 -13.72 6.86
N GLY A 70 -21.46 -14.71 7.43
CA GLY A 70 -22.07 -15.80 6.65
C GLY A 70 -22.94 -15.31 5.49
N SER A 71 -23.78 -14.30 5.73
CA SER A 71 -24.63 -13.68 4.71
C SER A 71 -23.84 -12.99 3.60
N GLN A 72 -22.74 -12.31 3.93
CA GLN A 72 -21.86 -11.70 2.93
C GLN A 72 -21.14 -12.75 2.10
N ARG A 73 -20.66 -13.82 2.75
CA ARG A 73 -20.04 -14.94 2.03
C ARG A 73 -21.05 -15.58 1.08
N ALA A 74 -22.30 -15.81 1.48
CA ALA A 74 -23.32 -16.45 0.66
C ALA A 74 -23.61 -15.73 -0.68
N GLN A 75 -23.29 -14.43 -0.77
CA GLN A 75 -23.42 -13.65 -2.01
C GLN A 75 -22.22 -13.81 -2.96
N LEU A 76 -21.13 -14.43 -2.51
CA LEU A 76 -19.95 -14.64 -3.35
C LEU A 76 -20.17 -15.80 -4.33
N PRO A 77 -19.69 -15.66 -5.57
CA PRO A 77 -19.72 -16.75 -6.54
C PRO A 77 -18.85 -17.92 -6.07
N PRO A 78 -19.10 -19.15 -6.58
CA PRO A 78 -18.20 -20.28 -6.39
C PRO A 78 -16.78 -19.95 -6.83
N LEU A 79 -15.79 -20.46 -6.09
CA LEU A 79 -14.38 -20.28 -6.44
C LEU A 79 -14.00 -21.28 -7.53
N GLU A 80 -13.66 -20.78 -8.71
CA GLU A 80 -13.20 -21.60 -9.82
C GLU A 80 -11.67 -21.52 -10.00
N GLY A 81 -11.07 -22.64 -10.37
CA GLY A 81 -9.65 -22.71 -10.74
C GLY A 81 -8.67 -23.03 -9.60
N PRO A 82 -7.35 -22.86 -9.85
CA PRO A 82 -6.30 -23.23 -8.89
C PRO A 82 -6.36 -22.40 -7.60
N LYS A 83 -6.08 -23.03 -6.45
CA LYS A 83 -6.07 -22.40 -5.11
C LYS A 83 -5.27 -21.09 -5.08
N SER A 84 -4.09 -21.04 -5.72
CA SER A 84 -3.25 -19.84 -5.76
C SER A 84 -3.92 -18.66 -6.46
N MET A 85 -4.64 -18.90 -7.56
CA MET A 85 -5.37 -17.87 -8.30
C MET A 85 -6.59 -17.39 -7.53
N ALA A 86 -7.35 -18.32 -6.95
CA ALA A 86 -8.51 -17.98 -6.14
C ALA A 86 -8.12 -17.12 -4.93
N ILE A 87 -7.03 -17.46 -4.24
CA ILE A 87 -6.50 -16.65 -3.12
C ILE A 87 -6.06 -15.26 -3.62
N ALA A 88 -5.41 -15.16 -4.78
CA ALA A 88 -5.00 -13.86 -5.32
C ALA A 88 -6.21 -12.98 -5.69
N ALA A 89 -7.27 -13.57 -6.26
CA ALA A 89 -8.51 -12.87 -6.56
C ALA A 89 -9.23 -12.41 -5.29
N LEU A 90 -9.33 -13.26 -4.28
CA LEU A 90 -9.91 -12.92 -2.98
C LEU A 90 -9.12 -11.81 -2.27
N ARG A 91 -7.78 -11.80 -2.38
CA ARG A 91 -6.95 -10.72 -1.82
C ARG A 91 -7.31 -9.37 -2.46
N ARG A 92 -7.38 -9.31 -3.80
CA ARG A 92 -7.80 -8.09 -4.51
C ARG A 92 -9.20 -7.63 -4.12
N PHE A 93 -10.14 -8.56 -4.01
CA PHE A 93 -11.51 -8.27 -3.60
C PHE A 93 -11.57 -7.69 -2.17
N LEU A 94 -10.80 -8.25 -1.24
CA LEU A 94 -10.74 -7.75 0.13
C LEU A 94 -10.05 -6.37 0.20
N ASP A 95 -9.00 -6.16 -0.59
CA ASP A 95 -8.34 -4.86 -0.70
C ASP A 95 -9.29 -3.79 -1.27
N GLU A 96 -10.13 -4.15 -2.24
CA GLU A 96 -11.16 -3.26 -2.79
C GLU A 96 -12.25 -2.91 -1.76
N ILE A 97 -12.72 -3.89 -0.98
CA ILE A 97 -13.62 -3.65 0.14
C ILE A 97 -13.00 -2.66 1.13
N ASP A 98 -11.72 -2.83 1.46
CA ASP A 98 -11.02 -1.96 2.39
C ASP A 98 -10.82 -0.54 1.81
N HIS A 99 -10.47 -0.43 0.52
CA HIS A 99 -10.24 0.85 -0.16
C HIS A 99 -11.52 1.68 -0.36
N GLN A 100 -12.67 1.02 -0.53
CA GLN A 100 -13.97 1.68 -0.61
C GLN A 100 -14.51 2.15 0.76
N GLY A 101 -13.76 2.00 1.85
CA GLY A 101 -14.17 2.39 3.21
C GLY A 101 -14.56 1.23 4.13
N GLY A 102 -14.05 0.03 3.85
CA GLY A 102 -14.33 -1.20 4.59
C GLY A 102 -15.70 -1.80 4.24
N PRO A 103 -16.03 -2.99 4.78
CA PRO A 103 -17.34 -3.63 4.57
C PRO A 103 -18.53 -2.83 5.14
N ASP A 104 -18.29 -1.65 5.74
CA ASP A 104 -19.30 -0.77 6.31
C ASP A 104 -19.76 0.34 5.33
N THR A 105 -19.01 0.70 4.29
CA THR A 105 -19.51 1.59 3.22
C THR A 105 -20.53 0.90 2.31
N ALA A 106 -20.49 -0.43 2.21
CA ALA A 106 -21.51 -1.23 1.54
C ALA A 106 -22.88 -1.25 2.28
N ARG A 107 -22.97 -0.72 3.52
CA ARG A 107 -24.23 -0.66 4.29
C ARG A 107 -25.14 0.51 3.95
N ARG A 108 -24.68 1.51 3.18
CA ARG A 108 -25.54 2.66 2.84
C ARG A 108 -26.64 2.36 1.81
N ASN A 109 -26.70 1.14 1.25
CA ASN A 109 -27.70 0.76 0.25
C ASN A 109 -28.33 -0.65 0.46
N LEU A 110 -28.40 -1.17 1.69
CA LEU A 110 -29.19 -2.38 1.96
C LEU A 110 -30.28 -2.09 2.99
N PRO A 111 -31.57 -2.29 2.69
CA PRO A 111 -32.63 -2.13 3.68
C PRO A 111 -32.42 -3.15 4.80
N ASP A 112 -32.43 -2.67 6.04
CA ASP A 112 -32.24 -3.45 7.25
C ASP A 112 -33.49 -4.31 7.52
N GLU A 113 -33.46 -5.58 7.09
CA GLU A 113 -34.39 -6.58 7.62
C GLU A 113 -33.97 -6.94 9.04
N ARG A 114 -34.51 -6.20 10.01
CA ARG A 114 -35.06 -6.66 11.31
C ARG A 114 -35.38 -5.47 12.22
N THR A 115 -36.51 -4.83 11.95
CA THR A 115 -37.27 -4.17 13.02
C THR A 115 -38.55 -4.97 13.23
N GLU A 116 -38.50 -5.97 14.11
CA GLU A 116 -39.75 -6.55 14.63
C GLU A 116 -40.21 -5.71 15.84
N PRO A 117 -41.52 -5.39 15.94
CA PRO A 117 -42.06 -4.65 17.07
C PRO A 117 -42.11 -5.55 18.31
N MET A 118 -41.50 -5.09 19.41
CA MET A 118 -41.71 -5.71 20.72
C MET A 118 -43.15 -5.45 21.19
N THR A 119 -44.03 -6.45 21.08
CA THR A 119 -45.24 -6.52 21.90
C THR A 119 -44.87 -7.02 23.29
N THR A 120 -44.38 -6.11 24.12
CA THR A 120 -44.35 -6.33 25.57
C THR A 120 -45.76 -6.11 26.10
N ALA A 121 -46.40 -7.16 26.61
CA ALA A 121 -47.63 -7.03 27.38
C ALA A 121 -47.34 -6.17 28.63
N LEU A 122 -47.83 -4.93 28.62
CA LEU A 122 -47.78 -4.04 29.76
C LEU A 122 -48.57 -4.66 30.92
N ARG A 123 -47.92 -4.88 32.07
CA ARG A 123 -48.64 -5.02 33.35
C ARG A 123 -49.28 -3.66 33.68
N PRO A 124 -50.50 -3.61 34.24
CA PRO A 124 -51.09 -2.34 34.64
C PRO A 124 -50.26 -1.71 35.76
N ALA A 125 -49.68 -0.54 35.47
CA ALA A 125 -49.03 0.30 36.46
C ALA A 125 -50.08 0.92 37.39
N ARG A 126 -49.77 0.96 38.69
CA ARG A 126 -50.55 1.75 39.67
C ARG A 126 -50.50 3.23 39.27
N PRO A 127 -51.58 4.02 39.50
CA PRO A 127 -51.57 5.44 39.20
C PRO A 127 -50.55 6.14 40.11
N VAL A 128 -49.51 6.71 39.50
CA VAL A 128 -48.58 7.64 40.16
C VAL A 128 -49.18 9.02 39.98
N ALA A 129 -49.30 9.77 41.09
CA ALA A 129 -49.86 11.11 41.08
C ALA A 129 -49.05 12.05 40.17
N ASP A 130 -49.76 12.88 39.39
CA ASP A 130 -49.17 13.85 38.47
C ASP A 130 -48.29 14.87 39.22
N VAL A 131 -46.99 14.78 39.01
CA VAL A 131 -46.04 15.85 39.37
C VAL A 131 -45.95 16.79 38.16
N PRO A 132 -46.17 18.11 38.32
CA PRO A 132 -46.06 19.04 37.22
C PRO A 132 -44.60 19.13 36.75
N ILE A 133 -44.33 18.65 35.54
CA ILE A 133 -43.04 18.78 34.86
C ILE A 133 -42.93 20.21 34.33
N THR A 134 -42.15 21.05 35.02
CA THR A 134 -41.69 22.33 34.49
C THR A 134 -40.73 22.06 33.33
N HIS A 135 -41.17 22.35 32.11
CA HIS A 135 -40.32 22.33 30.92
C HIS A 135 -39.38 23.53 30.94
N ASP A 136 -38.30 23.42 31.72
CA ASP A 136 -37.19 24.36 31.62
C ASP A 136 -36.08 23.79 30.72
N ALA A 137 -35.79 24.56 29.66
CA ALA A 137 -34.71 24.45 28.69
C ALA A 137 -34.77 23.29 27.66
N ASP A 138 -34.89 23.69 26.38
CA ASP A 138 -34.55 22.88 25.21
C ASP A 138 -33.11 22.33 25.32
N VAL A 139 -32.94 21.14 25.90
CA VAL A 139 -31.69 20.38 25.83
C VAL A 139 -31.62 19.72 24.46
N ARG A 140 -31.18 20.48 23.45
CA ARG A 140 -30.87 19.93 22.13
C ARG A 140 -29.60 19.08 22.27
N LEU A 141 -29.75 17.77 22.46
CA LEU A 141 -28.63 16.82 22.44
C LEU A 141 -27.94 16.93 21.08
N LYS A 142 -26.62 17.21 21.07
CA LYS A 142 -25.82 17.17 19.85
C LYS A 142 -25.87 15.78 19.23
N ALA A 143 -25.89 15.72 17.91
CA ALA A 143 -25.74 14.45 17.22
C ALA A 143 -24.39 13.80 17.61
N PRO A 144 -24.34 12.47 17.80
CA PRO A 144 -23.15 11.79 18.28
C PRO A 144 -21.91 11.99 17.36
N GLU A 145 -22.11 12.22 16.07
CA GLU A 145 -21.06 12.54 15.09
C GLU A 145 -20.39 13.92 15.29
N ASP A 146 -21.04 14.86 15.99
CA ASP A 146 -20.53 16.23 16.17
C ASP A 146 -19.64 16.38 17.42
N ILE A 147 -19.48 15.31 18.20
CA ILE A 147 -18.71 15.36 19.45
C ILE A 147 -17.23 15.14 19.13
N PRO A 148 -16.34 16.10 19.41
CA PRO A 148 -14.91 15.93 19.17
C PRO A 148 -14.36 14.69 19.88
N VAL A 149 -13.50 13.93 19.20
CA VAL A 149 -12.91 12.69 19.74
C VAL A 149 -12.23 12.91 21.09
N GLY A 150 -11.55 14.04 21.29
CA GLY A 150 -10.94 14.38 22.58
C GLY A 150 -11.97 14.54 23.72
N GLN A 151 -13.15 15.06 23.42
CA GLN A 151 -14.25 15.18 24.38
C GLN A 151 -14.87 13.82 24.71
N LEU A 152 -15.04 12.95 23.71
CA LEU A 152 -15.52 11.57 23.91
C LEU A 152 -14.57 10.75 24.78
N LEU A 153 -13.25 10.84 24.51
CA LEU A 153 -12.23 10.15 25.29
C LEU A 153 -12.17 10.64 26.73
N LYS A 154 -12.39 11.94 26.96
CA LYS A 154 -12.46 12.50 28.31
C LYS A 154 -13.68 11.99 29.07
N TRP A 155 -14.86 12.05 28.46
CA TRP A 155 -16.09 11.49 29.05
C TRP A 155 -15.92 10.00 29.40
N ALA A 156 -15.30 9.24 28.51
CA ALA A 156 -15.11 7.81 28.71
C ALA A 156 -14.13 7.48 29.86
N ASP A 157 -13.11 8.32 30.09
CA ASP A 157 -12.20 8.17 31.23
C ASP A 157 -12.88 8.39 32.59
N ASP A 158 -13.75 9.40 32.66
CA ASP A 158 -14.50 9.77 33.87
C ASP A 158 -15.68 8.81 34.13
N HIS A 159 -15.95 7.87 33.21
CA HIS A 159 -17.10 6.98 33.27
C HIS A 159 -16.92 5.93 34.39
N PRO A 160 -17.98 5.59 35.17
CA PRO A 160 -17.89 4.61 36.25
C PRO A 160 -17.65 3.17 35.76
N ASP A 161 -18.13 2.85 34.56
CA ASP A 161 -17.95 1.54 33.90
C ASP A 161 -16.49 1.32 33.43
N SER A 162 -15.88 0.20 33.82
CA SER A 162 -14.53 -0.17 33.40
C SER A 162 -14.42 -0.53 31.92
N GLU A 163 -15.45 -1.11 31.31
CA GLU A 163 -15.40 -1.48 29.89
C GLU A 163 -15.31 -0.24 28.99
N ILE A 164 -16.02 0.83 29.36
CA ILE A 164 -15.99 2.12 28.68
C ILE A 164 -14.61 2.78 28.81
N ARG A 165 -14.00 2.74 30.01
CA ARG A 165 -12.62 3.22 30.21
C ARG A 165 -11.61 2.41 29.39
N ASP A 166 -11.74 1.09 29.34
CA ASP A 166 -10.87 0.22 28.55
C ASP A 166 -11.03 0.46 27.04
N GLN A 167 -12.26 0.74 26.59
CA GLN A 167 -12.52 1.13 25.21
C GLN A 167 -11.82 2.45 24.85
N ALA A 168 -11.86 3.44 25.75
CA ALA A 168 -11.14 4.71 25.56
C ALA A 168 -9.63 4.49 25.47
N ALA A 169 -9.07 3.61 26.32
CA ALA A 169 -7.65 3.25 26.28
C ALA A 169 -7.26 2.64 24.93
N ARG A 170 -8.04 1.68 24.40
CA ARG A 170 -7.81 1.10 23.06
C ARG A 170 -7.91 2.16 21.95
N ALA A 171 -8.92 3.03 22.02
CA ALA A 171 -9.10 4.09 21.04
C ALA A 171 -7.91 5.07 21.01
N ARG A 172 -7.30 5.40 22.17
CA ARG A 172 -6.08 6.23 22.22
C ARG A 172 -4.89 5.59 21.53
N VAL A 173 -4.67 4.28 21.75
CA VAL A 173 -3.59 3.55 21.09
C VAL A 173 -3.79 3.58 19.58
N ALA A 174 -5.01 3.32 19.11
CA ALA A 174 -5.36 3.38 17.69
C ALA A 174 -5.14 4.79 17.11
N LEU A 175 -5.65 5.84 17.76
CA LEU A 175 -5.47 7.24 17.33
C LEU A 175 -4.00 7.66 17.31
N THR A 176 -3.21 7.20 18.27
CA THR A 176 -1.75 7.46 18.29
C THR A 176 -1.07 6.81 17.09
N GLY A 177 -1.44 5.57 16.77
CA GLY A 177 -0.96 4.87 15.58
C GLY A 177 -1.32 5.61 14.29
N LEU A 178 -2.59 6.00 14.14
CA LEU A 178 -3.08 6.75 12.96
C LEU A 178 -2.37 8.09 12.80
N ARG A 179 -2.25 8.87 13.88
CA ARG A 179 -1.53 10.15 13.87
C ARG A 179 -0.08 9.99 13.45
N ARG A 180 0.61 8.95 13.94
CA ARG A 180 1.99 8.66 13.54
C ARG A 180 2.09 8.33 12.05
N ARG A 181 1.19 7.51 11.50
CA ARG A 181 1.19 7.18 10.07
C ARG A 181 0.91 8.41 9.22
N HIS A 182 -0.12 9.19 9.58
CA HIS A 182 -0.42 10.45 8.90
C HIS A 182 0.77 11.41 8.90
N ALA A 183 1.46 11.56 10.03
CA ALA A 183 2.66 12.39 10.10
C ALA A 183 3.79 11.88 9.20
N ALA A 184 4.03 10.56 9.17
CA ALA A 184 5.04 9.95 8.30
C ALA A 184 4.69 10.11 6.81
N ASP A 185 3.41 9.98 6.43
CA ASP A 185 2.97 10.16 5.05
C ASP A 185 3.08 11.62 4.60
N ALA A 186 2.82 12.57 5.52
CA ALA A 186 3.03 13.99 5.28
C ALA A 186 4.53 14.32 5.11
N GLU A 187 5.40 13.75 5.94
CA GLU A 187 6.85 13.88 5.82
C GLU A 187 7.36 13.29 4.49
N LEU A 188 6.87 12.11 4.09
CA LEU A 188 7.23 11.49 2.82
C LEU A 188 6.84 12.40 1.64
N THR A 189 5.67 13.02 1.70
CA THR A 189 5.22 13.97 0.68
C THR A 189 6.11 15.21 0.64
N ALA A 190 6.48 15.75 1.80
CA ALA A 190 7.39 16.90 1.89
C ALA A 190 8.78 16.58 1.31
N ILE A 191 9.34 15.40 1.63
CA ILE A 191 10.62 14.92 1.07
C ILE A 191 10.50 14.77 -0.45
N GLY A 192 9.39 14.24 -0.95
CA GLY A 192 9.16 14.10 -2.39
C GLY A 192 9.18 15.46 -3.11
N VAL A 193 8.47 16.45 -2.57
CA VAL A 193 8.46 17.81 -3.10
C VAL A 193 9.85 18.44 -3.05
N GLU A 194 10.60 18.28 -1.96
CA GLU A 194 11.97 18.79 -1.85
C GLU A 194 12.92 18.12 -2.85
N ALA A 195 12.80 16.80 -3.06
CA ALA A 195 13.60 16.07 -4.03
C ALA A 195 13.38 16.61 -5.46
N GLU A 196 12.13 16.84 -5.87
CA GLU A 196 11.82 17.44 -7.18
C GLU A 196 12.43 18.85 -7.33
N GLN A 197 12.36 19.67 -6.28
CA GLN A 197 12.98 21.00 -6.27
C GLN A 197 14.50 20.93 -6.42
N LEU A 198 15.15 20.00 -5.72
CA LEU A 198 16.60 19.78 -5.82
C LEU A 198 17.01 19.28 -7.20
N GLU A 199 16.23 18.39 -7.82
CA GLU A 199 16.47 17.93 -9.19
C GLU A 199 16.37 19.08 -10.19
N HIS A 200 15.35 19.94 -10.06
CA HIS A 200 15.22 21.14 -10.88
C HIS A 200 16.43 22.06 -10.72
N ARG A 201 16.86 22.31 -9.48
CA ARG A 201 18.04 23.14 -9.19
C ARG A 201 19.33 22.53 -9.75
N LEU A 202 19.48 21.21 -9.67
CA LEU A 202 20.61 20.49 -10.25
C LEU A 202 20.62 20.61 -11.78
N ALA A 203 19.46 20.55 -12.42
CA ALA A 203 19.33 20.74 -13.86
C ALA A 203 19.74 22.17 -14.27
N GLU A 204 19.32 23.19 -13.54
CA GLU A 204 19.73 24.58 -13.75
C GLU A 204 21.25 24.75 -13.63
N LEU A 205 21.85 24.18 -12.57
CA LEU A 205 23.30 24.24 -12.36
C LEU A 205 24.08 23.52 -13.48
N ARG A 206 23.61 22.36 -13.93
CA ARG A 206 24.21 21.64 -15.07
C ARG A 206 24.11 22.41 -16.37
N SER A 207 22.97 23.08 -16.61
CA SER A 207 22.80 23.98 -17.75
C SER A 207 23.84 25.11 -17.69
N ARG A 208 24.00 25.72 -16.51
CA ARG A 208 24.98 26.79 -16.29
C ARG A 208 26.42 26.32 -16.46
N GLU A 209 26.74 25.14 -15.96
CA GLU A 209 28.05 24.51 -16.17
C GLU A 209 28.32 24.32 -17.67
N ALA A 210 27.36 23.79 -18.42
CA ALA A 210 27.49 23.58 -19.86
C ALA A 210 27.72 24.89 -20.64
N GLU A 211 27.11 26.00 -20.23
CA GLU A 211 27.34 27.33 -20.81
C GLU A 211 28.78 27.83 -20.57
N LEU A 212 29.32 27.55 -19.37
CA LEU A 212 30.63 28.04 -18.95
C LEU A 212 31.78 27.17 -19.44
N VAL A 213 31.55 25.87 -19.68
CA VAL A 213 32.57 24.95 -20.18
C VAL A 213 32.99 25.39 -21.58
N PRO A 214 34.25 25.82 -21.77
CA PRO A 214 34.71 26.28 -23.07
C PRO A 214 34.70 25.11 -24.06
N ALA A 215 34.22 25.38 -25.28
CA ALA A 215 34.23 24.39 -26.35
C ALA A 215 35.66 23.85 -26.55
N LYS A 216 35.82 22.51 -26.46
CA LYS A 216 37.12 21.87 -26.74
C LYS A 216 37.58 22.28 -28.13
N ARG A 217 38.72 22.99 -28.21
CA ARG A 217 39.36 23.30 -29.48
C ARG A 217 39.63 21.99 -30.24
N LYS A 218 39.01 21.82 -31.40
CA LYS A 218 39.34 20.72 -32.32
C LYS A 218 40.80 20.91 -32.73
N ARG A 219 41.70 20.02 -32.27
CA ARG A 219 43.05 19.94 -32.82
C ARG A 219 42.92 19.52 -34.28
N ARG A 220 43.21 20.44 -35.22
CA ARG A 220 43.41 20.05 -36.62
C ARG A 220 44.61 19.12 -36.67
N ALA A 221 44.45 17.96 -37.31
CA ALA A 221 45.60 17.11 -37.62
C ALA A 221 46.60 17.96 -38.43
N PRO A 222 47.92 17.85 -38.17
CA PRO A 222 48.92 18.59 -38.93
C PRO A 222 48.71 18.28 -40.42
N ALA A 223 48.75 19.32 -41.26
CA ALA A 223 48.76 19.15 -42.69
C ALA A 223 49.97 18.27 -43.05
N ARG A 224 49.71 17.13 -43.69
CA ARG A 224 50.79 16.26 -44.17
C ARG A 224 51.37 16.92 -45.41
N ASP A 225 52.69 17.07 -45.43
CA ASP A 225 53.47 17.60 -46.56
C ASP A 225 53.75 16.53 -47.64
N TYR A 226 53.14 15.35 -47.52
CA TYR A 226 53.32 14.22 -48.41
C TYR A 226 51.98 13.57 -48.76
N ASP A 227 51.85 13.07 -49.98
CA ASP A 227 50.77 12.18 -50.37
C ASP A 227 51.09 10.76 -49.88
N ALA A 228 50.29 10.27 -48.93
CA ALA A 228 50.49 8.95 -48.34
C ALA A 228 50.35 7.79 -49.35
N ARG A 229 49.69 8.00 -50.50
CA ARG A 229 49.63 6.99 -51.56
C ARG A 229 50.97 6.88 -52.28
N VAL A 230 51.57 8.01 -52.66
CA VAL A 230 52.88 8.07 -53.32
C VAL A 230 53.96 7.40 -52.47
N VAL A 231 53.99 7.71 -51.17
CA VAL A 231 54.99 7.12 -50.27
C VAL A 231 54.80 5.60 -50.08
N ARG A 232 53.55 5.10 -50.11
CA ARG A 232 53.28 3.65 -50.03
C ARG A 232 53.65 2.92 -51.31
N GLU A 233 53.32 3.49 -52.46
CA GLU A 233 53.71 2.94 -53.77
C GLU A 233 55.23 2.85 -53.87
N TRP A 234 55.95 3.87 -53.42
CA TRP A 234 57.41 3.84 -53.30
C TRP A 234 57.90 2.77 -52.32
N ALA A 235 57.32 2.68 -51.12
CA ALA A 235 57.74 1.71 -50.13
C ALA A 235 57.56 0.26 -50.64
N ALA A 236 56.45 -0.01 -51.32
CA ALA A 236 56.18 -1.30 -51.94
C ALA A 236 57.18 -1.63 -53.07
N ALA A 237 57.55 -0.63 -53.89
CA ALA A 237 58.55 -0.80 -54.95
C ALA A 237 59.98 -1.03 -54.45
N ASN A 238 60.25 -0.71 -53.17
CA ASN A 238 61.58 -0.85 -52.55
C ASN A 238 61.64 -1.96 -51.47
N ASP A 239 60.63 -2.84 -51.41
CA ASP A 239 60.49 -3.90 -50.40
C ASP A 239 60.52 -3.39 -48.95
N ILE A 240 60.04 -2.17 -48.70
CA ILE A 240 59.97 -1.54 -47.37
C ILE A 240 58.58 -1.72 -46.77
N GLU A 241 58.52 -2.35 -45.59
CA GLU A 241 57.26 -2.61 -44.89
C GLU A 241 56.56 -1.32 -44.40
N CYS A 242 55.39 -1.05 -44.98
CA CYS A 242 54.51 0.05 -44.63
C CYS A 242 53.05 -0.40 -44.52
N ALA A 243 52.34 0.03 -43.48
CA ALA A 243 50.94 -0.32 -43.27
C ALA A 243 50.03 0.22 -44.40
N PRO A 244 49.00 -0.53 -44.81
CA PRO A 244 48.11 -0.16 -45.94
C PRO A 244 47.24 1.07 -45.63
N VAL A 245 47.00 1.35 -44.34
CA VAL A 245 46.20 2.47 -43.86
C VAL A 245 46.90 3.18 -42.70
N GLY A 246 46.52 4.43 -42.44
CA GLY A 246 47.05 5.22 -41.31
C GLY A 246 48.25 6.10 -41.67
N GLN A 247 49.00 6.50 -40.66
CA GLN A 247 50.17 7.38 -40.81
C GLN A 247 51.40 6.58 -41.27
N ILE A 248 52.11 7.09 -42.27
CA ILE A 248 53.35 6.47 -42.76
C ILE A 248 54.43 6.53 -41.67
N PRO A 249 55.11 5.42 -41.32
CA PRO A 249 56.18 5.43 -40.34
C PRO A 249 57.30 6.39 -40.75
N LYS A 250 57.86 7.13 -39.79
CA LYS A 250 58.92 8.13 -40.04
C LYS A 250 60.12 7.55 -40.82
N ARG A 251 60.52 6.32 -40.50
CA ARG A 251 61.58 5.60 -41.22
C ARG A 251 61.34 5.50 -42.73
N VAL A 252 60.09 5.33 -43.15
CA VAL A 252 59.69 5.21 -44.56
C VAL A 252 59.66 6.59 -45.21
N LEU A 253 59.14 7.60 -44.50
CA LEU A 253 59.13 8.99 -44.98
C LEU A 253 60.54 9.56 -45.17
N ASP A 254 61.44 9.32 -44.21
CA ASP A 254 62.81 9.81 -44.29
C ASP A 254 63.58 9.13 -45.43
N ALA A 255 63.37 7.82 -45.63
CA ALA A 255 63.97 7.07 -46.73
C ALA A 255 63.40 7.49 -48.09
N TRP A 256 62.09 7.78 -48.17
CA TRP A 256 61.45 8.32 -49.37
C TRP A 256 61.98 9.72 -49.70
N ARG A 257 62.05 10.61 -48.71
CA ARG A 257 62.61 11.97 -48.89
C ARG A 257 64.08 11.96 -49.31
N ALA A 258 64.87 11.00 -48.81
CA ALA A 258 66.27 10.86 -49.19
C ALA A 258 66.48 10.39 -50.64
N ARG A 259 65.46 9.84 -51.30
CA ARG A 259 65.55 9.35 -52.69
C ARG A 259 64.75 10.17 -53.70
N ASP A 260 63.52 10.55 -53.36
CA ASP A 260 62.55 11.17 -54.28
C ASP A 260 62.13 12.59 -53.84
N GLY A 261 62.67 13.10 -52.73
CA GLY A 261 62.25 14.36 -52.10
C GLY A 261 62.95 15.62 -52.59
N ALA A 262 62.96 15.85 -53.91
CA ALA A 262 63.22 17.16 -54.53
C ALA A 262 62.06 17.54 -55.45
#